data_AF-A0A5K0VJJ9-F1
#
_entry.id   AF-A0A5K0VJJ9-F1
#
_cell.length_a   1.000
_cell.length_b   1.000
_cell.length_c   1.000
_cell.angle_alpha   90.00
_cell.angle_beta   90.00
_cell.angle_gamma   90.00
#
_symmetry.space_group_name_H-M   'P 1'
#
loop_
_entity.id
_entity.type
_entity.pdbx_description
1 polymer ?
#
loop_
_entity_poly.entity_id
_entity_poly.type
_entity_poly.pdbx_seq_one_letter_code
_entity_poly.pdbx_strand_id
1 'polypeptide(L)'
;EIDREGHKMMSIRASSSFLCFLSCTVLSLLLLPSSLHAQQAYVNKTQFECNVNHSNTLGFLCNGQQTACDSYFIFRAKSEVNSLSEISSLLNADSAKSSEIVRINNGSDMYQTLP
;
A
#
# COMPACT_ATOMS: atom_id res chain seq x y z
N GLU A 1 -34.22 27.56 31.37
CA GLU A 1 -35.31 26.58 31.22
C GLU A 1 -35.13 25.33 32.07
N ILE A 2 -36.16 24.94 32.81
CA ILE A 2 -36.32 23.59 33.38
C ILE A 2 -37.54 23.00 32.66
N ASP A 3 -37.42 21.80 32.11
CA ASP A 3 -38.54 21.10 31.49
C ASP A 3 -39.55 20.64 32.55
N ARG A 4 -40.80 20.41 32.13
CA ARG A 4 -41.96 20.09 32.96
C ARG A 4 -41.80 18.82 33.82
N GLU A 5 -40.77 18.01 33.55
CA GLU A 5 -40.37 16.79 34.31
C GLU A 5 -39.26 17.04 35.36
N GLY A 6 -38.81 18.29 35.58
CA GLY A 6 -37.82 18.62 36.63
C GLY A 6 -36.36 18.23 36.30
N HIS A 7 -36.09 17.78 35.08
CA HIS A 7 -34.72 17.51 34.62
C HIS A 7 -34.01 18.83 34.29
N LYS A 8 -32.86 19.06 34.94
CA LYS A 8 -31.96 20.18 34.63
C LYS A 8 -31.47 20.01 33.18
N MET A 9 -31.93 20.87 32.28
CA MET A 9 -31.37 20.95 30.93
C MET A 9 -29.92 21.43 31.03
N MET A 10 -28.99 20.50 30.82
CA MET A 10 -27.56 20.80 30.77
C MET A 10 -27.27 21.54 29.46
N SER A 11 -27.14 22.86 29.55
CA SER A 11 -26.73 23.72 28.43
C SER A 11 -25.27 23.46 28.08
N ILE A 12 -25.02 22.65 27.05
CA ILE A 12 -23.67 22.41 26.52
C ILE A 12 -23.21 23.66 25.78
N ARG A 13 -22.44 24.53 26.45
CA ARG A 13 -21.71 25.63 25.79
C ARG A 13 -20.40 25.07 25.23
N ALA A 14 -20.42 24.71 23.94
CA ALA A 14 -19.18 24.44 23.22
C ALA A 14 -18.42 25.76 22.99
N SER A 15 -17.12 25.77 23.26
CA SER A 15 -16.25 26.90 22.91
C SER A 15 -16.19 27.06 21.38
N SER A 16 -16.08 28.31 20.90
CA SER A 16 -15.85 28.61 19.48
C SER A 16 -14.67 27.82 18.90
N SER A 17 -13.59 27.65 19.68
CA SER A 17 -12.44 26.84 19.28
C SER A 17 -12.81 25.36 19.08
N PHE A 18 -13.60 24.77 19.98
CA PHE A 18 -14.04 23.38 19.90
C PHE A 18 -14.93 23.13 18.67
N LEU A 19 -15.83 24.07 18.37
CA LEU A 19 -16.67 24.03 17.17
C LEU A 19 -15.83 24.11 15.88
N CYS A 20 -14.80 24.96 15.88
CA CYS A 20 -13.88 25.10 14.75
C CYS A 20 -13.08 23.80 14.52
N PHE A 21 -12.53 23.19 15.58
CA PHE A 21 -11.84 21.90 15.48
C PHE A 21 -12.76 20.80 14.95
N LEU A 22 -13.98 20.70 15.48
CA LEU A 22 -14.97 19.70 15.03
C LEU A 22 -15.37 19.92 13.57
N SER A 23 -15.54 21.17 13.14
CA SER A 23 -15.84 21.50 11.75
C SER A 23 -14.69 21.10 10.82
N CYS A 24 -13.44 21.39 11.20
CA CYS A 24 -12.26 21.04 10.41
C CYS A 24 -12.05 19.53 10.29
N THR A 25 -12.28 18.77 11.37
CA THR A 25 -12.18 17.30 11.32
C THR A 25 -13.26 16.70 10.45
N VAL A 26 -14.52 17.14 10.58
CA VAL A 26 -15.63 16.68 9.72
C VAL A 26 -15.38 17.00 8.25
N LEU A 27 -14.92 18.22 7.95
CA LEU A 27 -14.56 18.61 6.58
C LEU A 27 -13.42 17.73 6.04
N SER A 28 -12.40 17.46 6.86
CA SER A 28 -11.30 16.58 6.46
C SER A 28 -11.82 15.18 6.16
N LEU A 29 -12.68 14.62 7.02
CA LEU A 29 -13.33 13.31 6.86
C LEU A 29 -14.17 13.21 5.58
N LEU A 30 -14.86 14.29 5.19
CA LEU A 30 -15.62 14.37 3.94
C LEU A 30 -14.74 14.46 2.69
N LEU A 31 -13.50 14.94 2.85
CA LEU A 31 -12.49 15.03 1.79
C LEU A 31 -11.64 13.76 1.66
N LEU A 32 -11.74 12.80 2.59
CA LEU A 32 -11.08 11.51 2.40
C LEU A 32 -11.68 10.81 1.16
N PRO A 33 -10.84 10.29 0.27
CA PRO A 33 -11.34 9.50 -0.85
C PRO A 33 -12.15 8.32 -0.31
N SER A 34 -13.32 8.08 -0.90
CA SER A 34 -14.26 7.01 -0.52
C SER A 34 -13.69 5.60 -0.66
N SER A 35 -12.49 5.47 -1.22
CA SER A 35 -11.85 4.18 -1.41
C SER A 35 -10.33 4.28 -1.22
N LEU A 36 -9.87 3.93 -0.02
CA LEU A 36 -8.47 3.64 0.25
C LEU A 36 -8.15 2.23 -0.29
N HIS A 37 -7.85 2.12 -1.58
CA HIS A 37 -7.49 0.86 -2.25
C HIS A 37 -6.09 0.33 -1.90
N ALA A 38 -5.51 0.75 -0.77
CA ALA A 38 -4.17 0.31 -0.37
C ALA A 38 -4.14 -1.14 0.15
N GLN A 39 -5.31 -1.75 0.43
CA GLN A 39 -5.38 -3.12 0.91
C GLN A 39 -5.48 -4.09 -0.26
N GLN A 40 -4.52 -5.02 -0.32
CA GLN A 40 -4.51 -6.09 -1.30
C GLN A 40 -5.78 -6.94 -1.15
N ALA A 41 -6.46 -7.24 -2.28
CA ALA A 41 -7.70 -8.00 -2.26
C ALA A 41 -7.48 -9.38 -1.62
N TYR A 42 -8.39 -9.81 -0.75
CA TYR A 42 -8.35 -11.15 -0.17
C TYR A 42 -8.65 -12.19 -1.25
N VAL A 43 -7.64 -12.96 -1.65
CA VAL A 43 -7.70 -13.93 -2.77
C VAL A 43 -8.21 -15.33 -2.37
N ASN A 44 -8.87 -15.49 -1.22
CA ASN A 44 -9.57 -16.73 -0.79
C ASN A 44 -9.01 -18.08 -1.29
N LYS A 45 -7.69 -18.31 -1.14
CA LYS A 45 -6.98 -19.54 -1.55
C LYS A 45 -6.95 -19.84 -3.05
N THR A 46 -7.54 -19.00 -3.90
CA THR A 46 -7.48 -19.20 -5.35
C THR A 46 -6.05 -19.11 -5.88
N GLN A 47 -5.11 -18.53 -5.12
CA GLN A 47 -3.68 -18.51 -5.47
C GLN A 47 -3.03 -19.90 -5.58
N PHE A 48 -3.68 -20.93 -5.02
CA PHE A 48 -3.21 -22.32 -5.09
C PHE A 48 -3.87 -23.12 -6.23
N GLU A 49 -4.80 -22.53 -6.97
CA GLU A 49 -5.50 -23.21 -8.07
C GLU A 49 -4.74 -23.07 -9.40
N CYS A 50 -3.67 -23.87 -9.57
CA CYS A 50 -2.76 -23.77 -10.73
C CYS A 50 -3.41 -24.00 -12.11
N ASN A 51 -4.62 -24.55 -12.16
CA ASN A 51 -5.32 -24.89 -13.39
C ASN A 51 -6.44 -23.89 -13.76
N VAL A 52 -6.64 -22.85 -12.94
CA VAL A 52 -7.72 -21.87 -13.13
C VAL A 52 -7.11 -20.47 -13.21
N ASN A 53 -7.39 -19.78 -14.31
CA ASN A 53 -6.92 -18.41 -14.52
C ASN A 53 -7.84 -17.42 -13.78
N HIS A 54 -7.50 -17.12 -12.54
CA HIS A 54 -8.08 -15.98 -11.84
C HIS A 54 -7.17 -14.76 -12.03
N SER A 55 -7.74 -13.62 -12.41
CA SER A 55 -6.97 -12.39 -12.65
C SER A 55 -6.27 -11.85 -11.38
N ASN A 56 -6.74 -12.26 -10.20
CA ASN A 56 -6.24 -11.83 -8.90
C ASN A 56 -5.24 -12.79 -8.24
N THR A 57 -5.04 -13.99 -8.78
CA THR A 57 -4.20 -15.02 -8.15
C THR A 57 -2.74 -14.97 -8.57
N LEU A 58 -2.43 -14.23 -9.62
CA LEU A 58 -1.08 -14.10 -10.18
C LEU A 58 -0.21 -13.06 -9.44
N GLY A 59 -0.69 -12.49 -8.34
CA GLY A 59 0.10 -11.57 -7.50
C GLY A 59 -0.64 -10.29 -7.15
N PHE A 60 -0.05 -9.14 -7.47
CA PHE A 60 -0.62 -7.84 -7.15
C PHE A 60 -1.79 -7.51 -8.10
N LEU A 61 -2.96 -7.20 -7.52
CA LEU A 61 -4.11 -6.74 -8.27
C LEU A 61 -3.89 -5.29 -8.69
N CYS A 62 -3.69 -5.03 -9.97
CA CYS A 62 -3.71 -3.67 -10.50
C CYS A 62 -5.16 -3.18 -10.53
N ASN A 63 -5.49 -2.15 -9.76
CA ASN A 63 -6.84 -1.57 -9.72
C ASN A 63 -7.14 -0.65 -10.93
N GLY A 64 -6.26 -0.61 -11.93
CA GLY A 64 -6.41 0.15 -13.18
C GLY A 64 -6.32 1.68 -13.02
N GLN A 65 -6.31 2.21 -11.79
CA GLN A 65 -6.19 3.64 -11.55
C GLN A 65 -4.79 4.17 -11.85
N GLN A 66 -3.77 3.34 -11.62
CA GLN A 66 -2.41 3.54 -12.11
C GLN A 66 -2.01 2.33 -12.96
N THR A 67 -1.70 2.58 -14.23
CA THR A 67 -1.26 1.54 -15.18
C THR A 67 0.23 1.22 -15.06
N ALA A 68 0.98 2.03 -14.32
CA ALA A 68 2.40 1.83 -14.05
C ALA A 68 2.71 2.29 -12.62
N CYS A 69 3.54 1.52 -11.92
CA CYS A 69 4.08 1.86 -10.60
C CYS A 69 5.45 1.21 -10.41
N ASP A 70 6.29 1.84 -9.59
CA ASP A 70 7.50 1.19 -9.10
C ASP A 70 7.08 0.06 -8.14
N SER A 71 7.57 -1.15 -8.42
CA SER A 71 7.30 -2.34 -7.61
C SER A 71 8.59 -3.13 -7.41
N TYR A 72 8.59 -3.97 -6.36
CA TYR A 72 9.71 -4.86 -6.06
C TYR A 72 9.16 -6.23 -5.65
N PHE A 73 9.99 -7.24 -5.75
CA PHE A 73 9.72 -8.55 -5.16
C PHE A 73 11.01 -9.12 -4.60
N ILE A 74 10.84 -10.10 -3.71
CA ILE A 74 11.95 -10.77 -3.05
C ILE A 74 12.28 -12.00 -3.89
N PHE A 75 13.45 -12.00 -4.52
CA PHE A 75 14.00 -13.18 -5.18
C PHE A 75 14.80 -14.01 -4.20
N ARG A 76 14.58 -15.33 -4.19
CA ARG A 76 15.36 -16.27 -3.38
C ARG A 76 16.20 -17.15 -4.31
N ALA A 77 17.50 -16.88 -4.36
CA ALA A 77 18.43 -17.61 -5.19
C ALA A 77 18.49 -19.10 -4.82
N LYS A 78 18.55 -19.96 -5.83
CA LYS A 78 18.98 -21.36 -5.70
C LYS A 78 20.33 -21.51 -6.41
N SER A 79 21.39 -21.11 -5.71
CA SER A 79 22.83 -21.31 -5.97
C SER A 79 23.46 -20.83 -7.29
N GLU A 80 22.83 -20.96 -8.45
CA GLU A 80 23.49 -20.69 -9.75
C GLU A 80 23.32 -19.25 -10.25
N VAL A 81 22.38 -18.50 -9.68
CA VAL A 81 22.09 -17.11 -10.03
C VAL A 81 22.16 -16.27 -8.76
N ASN A 82 23.28 -15.57 -8.56
CA ASN A 82 23.55 -14.89 -7.29
C ASN A 82 24.15 -13.48 -7.43
N SER A 83 24.47 -12.98 -8.63
CA SER A 83 24.79 -11.56 -8.80
C SER A 83 23.54 -10.71 -9.05
N LEU A 84 23.58 -9.43 -8.66
CA LEU A 84 22.48 -8.49 -8.93
C LEU A 84 22.17 -8.37 -10.44
N SER A 85 23.19 -8.43 -11.29
CA SER A 85 23.05 -8.37 -12.75
C SER A 85 22.34 -9.58 -13.33
N GLU A 86 22.70 -10.80 -12.92
CA GLU A 86 22.06 -12.03 -13.40
C GLU A 86 20.62 -12.12 -12.90
N ILE A 87 20.38 -11.75 -11.64
CA ILE A 87 19.04 -11.69 -11.05
C ILE A 87 18.20 -10.64 -11.80
N SER A 88 18.72 -9.43 -12.02
CA SER A 88 18.03 -8.37 -12.77
C SER A 88 17.68 -8.81 -14.19
N SER A 89 18.60 -9.49 -14.88
CA SER A 89 18.38 -10.03 -16.23
C SER A 89 17.35 -11.16 -16.23
N LEU A 90 17.42 -12.09 -15.27
CA LEU A 90 16.47 -13.20 -15.14
C LEU A 90 15.03 -12.71 -14.96
N LEU A 91 14.89 -11.61 -14.23
CA LEU A 91 13.61 -11.02 -13.86
C LEU A 91 13.11 -9.99 -14.87
N ASN A 92 13.89 -9.72 -15.92
CA ASN A 92 13.63 -8.68 -16.91
C ASN A 92 13.33 -7.32 -16.24
N ALA A 93 14.09 -6.99 -15.20
CA ALA A 93 13.95 -5.74 -14.48
C ALA A 93 14.39 -4.56 -15.36
N ASP A 94 13.83 -3.38 -15.11
CA ASP A 94 14.16 -2.19 -15.88
C ASP A 94 15.64 -1.81 -15.68
N SER A 95 16.42 -1.88 -16.76
CA SER A 95 17.84 -1.51 -16.77
C SER A 95 18.09 -0.07 -16.31
N ALA A 96 17.13 0.85 -16.51
CA ALA A 96 17.23 2.23 -16.03
C ALA A 96 17.23 2.33 -14.49
N LYS A 97 16.74 1.28 -13.80
CA LYS A 97 16.69 1.19 -12.34
C LYS A 97 17.93 0.52 -11.74
N SER A 98 19.02 0.39 -12.50
CA SER A 98 20.22 -0.30 -12.04
C SER A 98 20.81 0.28 -10.74
N SER A 99 20.90 1.60 -10.62
CA SER A 99 21.37 2.25 -9.39
C SER A 99 20.45 2.01 -8.19
N GLU A 100 19.13 1.94 -8.43
CA GLU A 100 18.13 1.63 -7.43
C GLU A 100 18.25 0.18 -6.95
N ILE A 101 18.40 -0.77 -7.86
CA ILE A 101 18.58 -2.20 -7.55
C ILE A 101 19.83 -2.40 -6.68
N VAL A 102 20.96 -1.76 -7.01
CA VAL A 102 22.17 -1.80 -6.17
C VAL A 102 21.90 -1.23 -4.78
N ARG A 103 21.26 -0.06 -4.71
CA ARG A 103 20.98 0.65 -3.45
C ARG A 103 20.06 -0.16 -2.52
N ILE A 104 18.98 -0.74 -3.02
CA ILE A 104 18.00 -1.46 -2.18
C ILE A 104 18.55 -2.80 -1.65
N ASN A 105 19.51 -3.39 -2.37
CA ASN A 105 20.18 -4.63 -1.94
C ASN A 105 21.46 -4.37 -1.14
N ASN A 106 21.76 -3.12 -0.80
CA ASN A 106 23.00 -2.72 -0.12
C ASN A 106 24.25 -3.22 -0.86
N GLY A 107 24.23 -3.11 -2.20
CA GLY A 107 25.32 -3.51 -3.07
C GLY A 107 26.33 -2.38 -3.34
N SER A 108 27.55 -2.73 -3.75
CA SER A 108 28.55 -1.81 -4.29
C SER A 108 28.31 -1.49 -5.77
N ASP A 109 27.89 -2.51 -6.52
CA ASP A 109 27.66 -2.46 -7.96
C ASP A 109 26.79 -3.65 -8.41
N MET A 110 26.49 -3.72 -9.71
CA MET A 110 25.65 -4.75 -10.32
C MET A 110 26.27 -6.15 -10.36
N TYR A 111 27.58 -6.26 -10.22
CA TYR A 111 28.30 -7.52 -10.25
C TYR A 111 28.52 -8.09 -8.85
N GLN A 112 28.10 -7.39 -7.80
CA GLN A 112 28.13 -7.92 -6.45
C GLN A 112 27.30 -9.20 -6.35
N THR A 113 27.96 -10.24 -5.86
CA THR A 113 27.33 -11.50 -5.46
C THR A 113 26.62 -11.32 -4.12
N LEU A 114 25.35 -11.71 -4.08
CA LEU A 114 24.55 -11.79 -2.87
C LEU A 114 24.80 -13.13 -2.15
N PRO A 115 24.80 -13.15 -0.81
CA PRO A 115 24.92 -14.37 -0.02
C PRO A 115 23.74 -15.35 -0.21
#